data_AF-A0A1Y2RJE7-F1
#
_entry.id   AF-A0A1Y2RJE7-F1
#
_cell.length_a   1.000
_cell.length_b   1.000
_cell.length_c   1.000
_cell.angle_alpha   90.00
_cell.angle_beta   90.00
_cell.angle_gamma   90.00
#
_symmetry.space_group_name_H-M   'P 1'
#
loop_
_entity.id
_entity.type
_entity.pdbx_description
1 polymer ?
#
loop_
_entity_poly.entity_id
_entity_poly.type
_entity_poly.pdbx_seq_one_letter_code
_entity_poly.pdbx_strand_id
1 'polypeptide(L)'
;MFERLQKKWKVNGLQLALILCTFAIGGSATGFVGKKIMNALAIQQDWLWAVIYILLVTIIWPLAVLVVSIPFGQFKFFTGYIKKMGEKMGITNRRSGVERREPEES
;
A
#
# COMPACT_ATOMS: atom_id res chain seq x y z
N MET A 1 4.93 18.89 -14.83
CA MET A 1 4.11 17.81 -14.21
C MET A 1 4.82 17.20 -12.99
N PHE A 2 6.05 16.70 -13.12
CA PHE A 2 6.83 16.12 -12.01
C PHE A 2 7.01 17.04 -10.80
N GLU A 3 7.23 18.34 -11.00
CA GLU A 3 7.36 19.31 -9.90
C GLU A 3 6.12 19.40 -9.00
N ARG A 4 4.92 19.21 -9.55
CA ARG A 4 3.68 19.18 -8.77
C ARG A 4 3.61 17.94 -7.88
N LEU A 5 4.07 16.79 -8.39
CA LEU A 5 4.15 15.54 -7.62
C LEU A 5 5.22 15.63 -6.52
N GLN A 6 6.39 16.17 -6.84
CA GLN A 6 7.47 16.42 -5.87
C GLN A 6 6.97 17.30 -4.71
N LYS A 7 6.30 18.42 -5.01
CA LYS A 7 5.73 19.30 -3.98
C LYS A 7 4.62 18.62 -3.16
N LYS A 8 3.74 17.84 -3.80
CA LYS A 8 2.64 17.13 -3.12
C LYS A 8 3.16 16.06 -2.15
N TRP A 9 4.22 15.35 -2.53
CA TRP A 9 4.79 14.26 -1.73
C TRP A 9 6.00 14.69 -0.90
N LYS A 10 6.46 15.93 -1.04
CA LYS A 10 7.66 16.49 -0.41
C LYS A 10 8.91 15.63 -0.64
N VAL A 11 9.11 15.19 -1.88
CA VAL A 11 10.23 14.33 -2.29
C VAL A 11 11.11 15.02 -3.34
N ASN A 12 12.42 14.73 -3.31
CA ASN A 12 13.37 15.19 -4.31
C ASN A 12 13.16 14.45 -5.67
N GLY A 13 13.70 14.95 -6.78
CA GLY A 13 13.57 14.33 -8.10
C GLY A 13 14.11 12.91 -8.18
N LEU A 14 15.25 12.64 -7.56
CA LEU A 14 15.77 11.28 -7.44
C LEU A 14 14.84 10.37 -6.63
N GLN A 15 14.31 10.85 -5.50
CA GLN A 15 13.34 10.08 -4.70
C GLN A 15 12.07 9.79 -5.50
N LEU A 16 11.55 10.75 -6.25
CA LEU A 16 10.39 10.53 -7.11
C LEU A 16 10.66 9.47 -8.17
N ALA A 17 11.83 9.50 -8.81
CA ALA A 17 12.23 8.48 -9.78
C ALA A 17 12.29 7.09 -9.13
N LEU A 18 12.93 6.96 -7.96
CA LEU A 18 13.01 5.69 -7.22
C LEU A 18 11.63 5.19 -6.78
N ILE A 19 10.73 6.08 -6.38
CA ILE A 19 9.34 5.75 -6.03
C ILE A 19 8.59 5.22 -7.26
N LEU A 20 8.71 5.88 -8.41
CA LEU A 20 8.10 5.41 -9.66
C LEU A 20 8.66 4.06 -10.11
N CYS A 21 9.98 3.85 -10.00
CA CYS A 21 10.60 2.56 -10.24
C CYS A 21 10.07 1.48 -9.27
N THR A 22 9.94 1.81 -7.99
CA THR A 22 9.39 0.91 -6.97
C THR A 22 7.95 0.53 -7.29
N PHE A 23 7.13 1.47 -7.75
CA PHE A 23 5.76 1.20 -8.18
C PHE A 23 5.69 0.33 -9.43
N ALA A 24 6.55 0.57 -10.42
CA ALA A 24 6.62 -0.25 -11.62
C ALA A 24 7.02 -1.69 -11.29
N ILE A 25 8.10 -1.87 -10.53
CA ILE A 25 8.61 -3.19 -10.15
C ILE A 25 7.62 -3.89 -9.21
N GLY A 26 7.13 -3.20 -8.17
CA GLY A 26 6.15 -3.74 -7.22
C GLY A 26 4.82 -4.12 -7.89
N GLY A 27 4.33 -3.30 -8.83
CA GLY A 27 3.14 -3.58 -9.63
C GLY A 27 3.32 -4.83 -10.50
N SER A 28 4.41 -4.91 -11.26
CA SER A 28 4.73 -6.09 -12.07
C SER A 28 4.91 -7.35 -11.22
N ALA A 29 5.62 -7.25 -10.10
CA ALA A 29 5.82 -8.37 -9.17
C ALA A 29 4.50 -8.87 -8.59
N THR A 30 3.61 -7.96 -8.18
CA THR A 30 2.29 -8.34 -7.65
C THR A 30 1.45 -9.06 -8.69
N GLY A 31 1.40 -8.55 -9.93
CA GLY A 31 0.66 -9.20 -11.01
C GLY A 31 1.23 -10.59 -11.34
N PHE A 32 2.56 -10.75 -11.31
CA PHE A 32 3.20 -12.05 -11.50
C PHE A 32 2.85 -13.05 -10.39
N VAL A 33 2.96 -12.64 -9.12
CA VAL A 33 2.59 -13.46 -7.96
C VAL A 33 1.11 -13.80 -7.98
N GLY A 34 0.25 -12.82 -8.28
CA GLY A 34 -1.19 -13.02 -8.39
C GLY A 34 -1.55 -14.05 -9.46
N LYS A 35 -0.96 -13.95 -10.66
CA LYS A 35 -1.15 -14.96 -11.71
C LYS A 35 -0.65 -16.33 -11.28
N LYS A 36 0.50 -16.41 -10.61
CA LYS A 36 1.05 -17.68 -10.12
C LYS A 36 0.12 -18.36 -9.11
N ILE A 37 -0.46 -17.60 -8.18
CA ILE A 37 -1.42 -18.11 -7.20
C ILE A 37 -2.73 -18.53 -7.90
N MET A 38 -3.25 -17.69 -8.81
CA MET A 38 -4.47 -18.01 -9.57
C MET A 38 -4.32 -19.29 -10.41
N ASN A 39 -3.16 -19.50 -11.02
CA ASN A 39 -2.86 -20.71 -11.76
C ASN A 39 -2.80 -21.95 -10.85
N ALA A 40 -2.33 -21.79 -9.60
CA ALA A 40 -2.31 -22.87 -8.61
C ALA A 40 -3.72 -23.22 -8.10
N LEU A 41 -4.62 -22.23 -8.02
CA LEU A 41 -6.02 -22.42 -7.62
C LEU A 41 -6.89 -23.10 -8.70
N ALA A 42 -6.42 -23.16 -9.95
CA ALA A 42 -7.11 -23.79 -11.09
C ALA A 42 -8.60 -23.41 -11.22
N ILE A 43 -8.93 -22.14 -10.96
CA ILE A 43 -10.30 -21.62 -11.07
C ILE A 43 -10.78 -21.68 -12.53
N GLN A 44 -11.86 -22.41 -12.81
CA GLN A 44 -12.40 -22.57 -14.17
C GLN A 44 -13.40 -21.47 -14.59
N GLN A 45 -14.01 -20.76 -13.65
CA GLN A 45 -14.94 -19.66 -13.96
C GLN A 45 -14.19 -18.35 -14.19
N ASP A 46 -14.30 -17.78 -15.39
CA ASP A 46 -13.62 -16.53 -15.76
C ASP A 46 -14.00 -15.33 -14.88
N TRP A 47 -15.30 -15.18 -14.56
CA TRP A 47 -15.77 -14.07 -13.71
C TRP A 47 -15.25 -14.20 -12.28
N LEU A 48 -15.24 -15.43 -11.74
CA LEU A 48 -14.73 -15.72 -10.40
C LEU A 48 -13.22 -15.56 -10.35
N TRP A 49 -12.52 -15.97 -11.41
CA TRP A 49 -11.10 -15.78 -11.59
C TRP A 49 -10.74 -14.29 -11.51
N ALA A 50 -11.47 -13.43 -12.22
CA ALA A 50 -11.23 -11.99 -12.20
C ALA A 50 -11.47 -11.37 -10.81
N VAL A 51 -12.57 -11.72 -10.14
CA VAL A 51 -12.89 -11.21 -8.80
C VAL A 51 -11.82 -11.61 -7.78
N ILE A 52 -11.44 -12.89 -7.75
CA ILE A 52 -10.40 -13.39 -6.83
C ILE A 52 -9.05 -12.75 -7.16
N TYR A 53 -8.69 -12.67 -8.44
CA TYR A 53 -7.43 -12.04 -8.87
C TYR A 53 -7.33 -10.58 -8.40
N ILE A 54 -8.40 -9.79 -8.57
CA ILE A 54 -8.44 -8.39 -8.11
C ILE A 54 -8.26 -8.31 -6.60
N LEU A 55 -9.04 -9.06 -5.82
CA LEU A 55 -8.93 -9.07 -4.36
C LEU A 55 -7.52 -9.45 -3.90
N LEU A 56 -6.95 -10.47 -4.52
CA LEU A 56 -5.64 -11.00 -4.18
C LEU A 56 -4.52 -10.01 -4.53
N VAL A 57 -4.57 -9.39 -5.71
CA VAL A 57 -3.62 -8.33 -6.09
C VAL A 57 -3.74 -7.13 -5.15
N THR A 58 -4.94 -6.72 -4.77
CA THR A 58 -5.14 -5.60 -3.83
C THR A 58 -4.50 -5.86 -2.46
N ILE A 59 -4.56 -7.10 -1.96
CA ILE A 59 -3.96 -7.48 -0.67
C ILE A 59 -2.43 -7.66 -0.78
N ILE A 60 -1.94 -8.25 -1.87
CA ILE A 60 -0.51 -8.52 -2.06
C ILE A 60 0.27 -7.26 -2.43
N TRP A 61 -0.34 -6.34 -3.17
CA TRP A 61 0.31 -5.13 -3.66
C TRP A 61 1.03 -4.29 -2.59
N PRO A 62 0.42 -3.94 -1.44
CA PRO A 62 1.12 -3.16 -0.41
C PRO A 62 2.34 -3.90 0.15
N LEU A 63 2.28 -5.23 0.27
CA LEU A 63 3.43 -6.04 0.69
C LEU A 63 4.53 -6.04 -0.37
N ALA A 64 4.18 -6.23 -1.64
CA ALA A 64 5.14 -6.26 -2.73
C ALA A 64 5.88 -4.92 -2.88
N VAL A 65 5.14 -3.80 -2.86
CA VAL A 65 5.72 -2.45 -2.92
C VAL A 65 6.63 -2.20 -1.72
N LEU A 66 6.25 -2.67 -0.53
CA LEU A 66 7.07 -2.53 0.67
C LEU A 66 8.39 -3.31 0.55
N VAL A 67 8.36 -4.55 0.08
CA VAL A 67 9.55 -5.39 -0.14
C VAL A 67 10.47 -4.76 -1.17
N VAL A 68 9.93 -4.31 -2.31
CA VAL A 68 10.72 -3.65 -3.36
C VAL A 68 11.30 -2.32 -2.87
N SER A 69 10.66 -1.62 -1.94
CA SER A 69 11.18 -0.35 -1.41
C SER A 69 12.41 -0.49 -0.50
N ILE A 70 12.74 -1.70 -0.04
CA ILE A 70 13.89 -1.98 0.83
C ILE A 70 15.23 -1.66 0.13
N PRO A 71 15.56 -2.25 -1.05
CA PRO A 71 16.82 -1.94 -1.74
C PRO A 71 16.92 -0.50 -2.22
N PHE A 72 15.79 0.19 -2.42
CA PHE A 72 15.76 1.59 -2.88
C PHE A 72 15.82 2.63 -1.75
N GLY A 73 15.85 2.19 -0.47
CA GLY A 73 15.88 3.08 0.69
C GLY A 73 14.61 3.92 0.88
N GLN A 74 13.53 3.65 0.15
CA GLN A 74 12.26 4.37 0.22
C GLN A 74 11.28 3.75 1.24
N PHE A 75 11.71 2.76 2.01
CA PHE A 75 10.88 2.01 2.96
C PHE A 75 10.09 2.91 3.94
N LYS A 76 10.73 3.92 4.54
CA LYS A 76 10.05 4.85 5.47
C LYS A 76 8.91 5.63 4.80
N PHE A 77 9.10 6.03 3.54
CA PHE A 77 8.09 6.72 2.76
C PHE A 77 6.89 5.82 2.47
N PHE A 78 7.14 4.61 1.97
CA PHE A 78 6.09 3.65 1.63
C PHE A 78 5.36 3.11 2.86
N THR A 79 6.05 2.87 3.97
CA THR A 79 5.41 2.46 5.23
C THR A 79 4.45 3.54 5.73
N GLY A 80 4.86 4.82 5.68
CA GLY A 80 3.98 5.95 6.01
C GLY A 80 2.80 6.09 5.05
N TYR A 81 3.02 5.83 3.75
CA TYR A 81 1.96 5.84 2.74
C TYR A 81 0.93 4.73 2.98
N ILE A 82 1.37 3.49 3.17
CA ILE A 82 0.52 2.34 3.47
C ILE A 82 -0.24 2.55 4.78
N LYS A 83 0.41 3.07 5.81
CA LYS A 83 -0.24 3.37 7.10
C LYS A 83 -1.38 4.39 6.93
N LYS A 84 -1.14 5.49 6.22
CA LYS A 84 -2.20 6.48 5.91
C LYS A 84 -3.34 5.87 5.10
N MET A 85 -3.04 4.92 4.22
CA MET A 85 -4.05 4.20 3.45
C MET A 85 -4.87 3.26 4.34
N GLY A 86 -4.22 2.54 5.27
CA GLY A 86 -4.88 1.68 6.26
C GLY A 86 -5.71 2.45 7.29
N GLU A 87 -5.29 3.67 7.66
CA GLU A 87 -6.10 4.59 8.48
C GLU A 87 -7.39 5.00 7.75
N LYS A 88 -7.31 5.29 6.44
CA LYS A 88 -8.49 5.61 5.61
C LYS A 88 -9.43 4.42 5.42
N MET A 89 -8.88 3.20 5.38
CA MET A 89 -9.66 1.96 5.30
C MET A 89 -10.21 1.52 6.67
N GLY A 90 -9.96 2.25 7.76
CA GLY A 90 -10.42 1.91 9.11
C GLY A 90 -9.68 0.74 9.77
N ILE A 91 -8.62 0.23 9.15
CA ILE A 91 -7.83 -0.93 9.61
C ILE A 91 -6.90 -0.52 10.77
N THR A 92 -6.40 0.73 10.75
CA THR A 92 -5.63 1.32 11.85
C THR A 92 -6.51 2.28 12.63
N ASN A 93 -7.32 1.74 13.54
CA ASN A 93 -7.98 2.56 14.55
C ASN A 93 -6.97 2.78 15.68
N ARG A 94 -6.19 3.86 15.60
CA ARG A 94 -5.45 4.32 16.77
C ARG A 94 -6.49 4.86 17.73
N ARG A 95 -7.00 3.99 18.62
CA ARG A 95 -7.76 4.38 19.81
C ARG A 95 -6.97 5.46 20.53
N SER A 96 -7.28 6.72 20.27
CA SER A 96 -7.00 7.79 21.20
C SER A 96 -8.04 7.66 22.30
N GLY A 97 -7.75 6.78 23.25
CA GLY A 97 -8.29 6.92 24.59
C GLY A 97 -7.77 8.25 25.12
N VAL A 98 -8.63 9.27 25.11
CA VAL A 98 -8.49 10.40 26.00
C VAL A 98 -9.65 10.28 26.96
N GLU A 99 -9.37 9.59 28.06
CA GLU A 99 -10.19 9.57 29.26
C GLU A 99 -10.39 11.01 29.73
N ARG A 100 -11.54 11.60 29.41
CA ARG A 100 -11.96 12.87 30.00
C ARG A 100 -12.61 12.53 31.34
N ARG A 101 -11.80 12.44 32.40
CA ARG A 101 -12.31 12.60 33.77
C ARG A 101 -12.24 14.07 34.11
N GLU A 102 -13.40 14.71 34.16
CA GLU A 102 -13.64 15.89 34.99
C GLU A 102 -14.69 15.45 36.01
N PRO A 103 -14.34 15.24 37.29
CA PRO A 103 -15.32 15.35 38.35
C PRO A 103 -15.54 16.85 38.58
N GLU A 104 -16.66 17.36 38.08
CA GLU A 104 -17.14 18.69 38.46
C GLU A 104 -17.57 18.59 39.93
N GLU A 105 -16.78 19.18 40.82
CA GLU A 105 -17.13 19.40 42.23
C GLU A 105 -18.37 20.30 42.32
N SER A 106 -19.34 19.87 43.12
CA SER A 106 -20.51 20.63 43.58
C SER A 106 -20.73 20.42 45.07
#